data_AF-A0A315BGN4-F1
#
_entry.id   AF-A0A315BGN4-F1
#
_cell.length_a   1.000
_cell.length_b   1.000
_cell.length_c   1.000
_cell.angle_alpha   90.00
_cell.angle_beta   90.00
_cell.angle_gamma   90.00
#
_symmetry.space_group_name_H-M   'P 1'
#
loop_
_entity.id
_entity.type
_entity.pdbx_description
1 polymer ?
#
loop_
_entity_poly.entity_id
_entity_poly.type
_entity_poly.pdbx_seq_one_letter_code
_entity_poly.pdbx_strand_id
1 'polypeptide(L)'
;MGIAASFARKTLPSWWSDDIATIPSGLQQAQMYLSRAFNISLASLADPKAPVTFLETERKFKLNERVDPADVFVSAHYATAVAKMALKGFKPTQDPIPKDAAALRDHILQSADCVSLPSLLAWCAQAGIPVLYVHKLPAKKMTGMVVRDADRFAVVLSRKGSPSHLLFHLAHELGHIGHGHLTGNGFVVDEKIGDADRGDADEKEADAYAIRLINGKSVSYSAAGALRSGAALYRAAFALSQKERIDVGHIILNYGNTQKAHALATQALKHIAGEPDGGALVNTYFWQSFDTEAVSEDQLEFLQTALA
;
A
#
# COMPACT_ATOMS: atom_id res chain seq x y z
N MET A 1 17.17 -16.32 8.11
CA MET A 1 15.97 -15.67 7.53
C MET A 1 15.90 -14.16 7.76
N GLY A 2 16.68 -13.55 8.66
CA GLY A 2 16.59 -12.10 8.90
C GLY A 2 15.30 -11.64 9.59
N ILE A 3 14.46 -12.58 10.04
CA ILE A 3 13.22 -12.33 10.79
C ILE A 3 13.52 -12.45 12.28
N ALA A 4 13.18 -11.43 13.06
CA ALA A 4 13.27 -11.51 14.52
C ALA A 4 12.31 -12.59 15.06
N ALA A 5 12.77 -13.43 15.98
CA ALA A 5 11.94 -14.49 16.58
C ALA A 5 10.65 -13.93 17.22
N SER A 6 10.74 -12.75 17.83
CA SER A 6 9.58 -12.04 18.39
C SER A 6 8.57 -11.59 17.34
N PHE A 7 8.98 -11.36 16.09
CA PHE A 7 8.08 -11.08 14.98
C PHE A 7 7.45 -12.37 14.46
N ALA A 8 8.25 -13.43 14.25
CA ALA A 8 7.74 -14.74 13.83
C ALA A 8 6.72 -15.33 14.81
N ARG A 9 6.93 -15.16 16.12
CA ARG A 9 5.97 -15.58 17.16
C ARG A 9 4.59 -14.94 16.97
N LYS A 10 4.53 -13.67 16.53
CA LYS A 10 3.27 -12.94 16.32
C LYS A 10 2.48 -13.45 15.12
N THR A 11 3.09 -14.19 14.21
CA THR A 11 2.38 -14.75 13.05
C THR A 11 1.74 -16.11 13.35
N LEU A 12 1.95 -16.64 14.56
CA LEU A 12 1.34 -17.88 15.03
C LEU A 12 -0.02 -17.55 15.71
N PRO A 13 -0.98 -18.47 15.68
CA PRO A 13 -2.27 -18.27 16.35
C PRO A 13 -2.14 -18.01 17.85
N SER A 14 -3.11 -17.31 18.46
CA SER A 14 -3.08 -16.98 19.90
C SER A 14 -3.05 -18.19 20.82
N TRP A 15 -3.62 -19.32 20.38
CA TRP A 15 -3.58 -20.58 21.13
C TRP A 15 -2.20 -21.26 21.11
N TRP A 16 -1.26 -20.78 20.29
CA TRP A 16 0.05 -21.40 20.11
C TRP A 16 0.90 -21.39 21.40
N SER A 17 1.41 -22.57 21.75
CA SER A 17 2.44 -22.76 22.79
C SER A 17 3.69 -23.38 22.18
N ASP A 18 4.88 -22.94 22.63
CA ASP A 18 6.16 -23.46 22.13
C ASP A 18 6.36 -24.94 22.48
N ASP A 19 5.66 -25.45 23.52
CA ASP A 19 5.65 -26.88 23.86
C ASP A 19 5.08 -27.75 22.72
N ILE A 20 4.17 -27.19 21.90
CA ILE A 20 3.58 -27.89 20.75
C ILE A 20 4.66 -28.23 19.70
N ALA A 21 5.70 -27.39 19.58
CA ALA A 21 6.81 -27.63 18.66
C ALA A 21 7.70 -28.81 19.07
N THR A 22 7.57 -29.33 20.30
CA THR A 22 8.27 -30.54 20.73
C THR A 22 7.67 -31.82 20.15
N ILE A 23 6.44 -31.76 19.65
CA ILE A 23 5.73 -32.87 19.01
C ILE A 23 5.91 -32.73 17.49
N PRO A 24 6.26 -33.81 16.75
CA PRO A 24 6.50 -33.72 15.29
C PRO A 24 5.35 -33.10 14.49
N SER A 25 4.11 -33.46 14.78
CA SER A 25 2.93 -32.88 14.12
C SER A 25 2.73 -31.39 14.48
N GLY A 26 3.02 -31.02 15.73
CA GLY A 26 2.97 -29.64 16.17
C GLY A 26 4.04 -28.77 15.49
N LEU A 27 5.28 -29.27 15.39
CA LEU A 27 6.34 -28.60 14.64
C LEU A 27 5.94 -28.38 13.17
N GLN A 28 5.36 -29.40 12.53
CA GLN A 28 4.86 -29.27 11.16
C GLN A 28 3.77 -28.20 11.04
N GLN A 29 2.91 -28.08 12.04
CA GLN A 29 1.88 -27.04 12.08
C GLN A 29 2.49 -25.63 12.19
N ALA A 30 3.49 -25.44 13.04
CA ALA A 30 4.27 -24.19 13.09
C ALA A 30 4.90 -23.85 11.73
N GLN A 31 5.53 -24.84 11.09
CA GLN A 31 6.14 -24.67 9.76
C GLN A 31 5.11 -24.25 8.72
N MET A 32 3.88 -24.77 8.76
CA MET A 32 2.79 -24.35 7.89
C MET A 32 2.35 -22.90 8.12
N TYR A 33 2.21 -22.46 9.39
CA TYR A 33 1.88 -21.07 9.68
C TYR A 33 2.96 -20.10 9.20
N LEU A 34 4.23 -20.40 9.50
CA LEU A 34 5.37 -19.58 9.07
C LEU A 34 5.52 -19.58 7.54
N SER A 35 5.35 -20.73 6.90
CA SER A 35 5.33 -20.86 5.44
C SER A 35 4.32 -19.92 4.82
N ARG A 36 3.08 -19.91 5.34
CA ARG A 36 2.02 -19.04 4.85
C ARG A 36 2.30 -17.57 5.15
N ALA A 37 2.68 -17.22 6.38
CA ALA A 37 2.86 -15.84 6.82
C ALA A 37 4.00 -15.11 6.10
N PHE A 38 5.07 -15.84 5.74
CA PHE A 38 6.25 -15.26 5.11
C PHE A 38 6.40 -15.62 3.64
N ASN A 39 5.41 -16.28 3.03
CA ASN A 39 5.48 -16.74 1.64
C ASN A 39 6.74 -17.61 1.38
N ILE A 40 6.99 -18.56 2.29
CA ILE A 40 8.15 -19.47 2.30
C ILE A 40 7.72 -20.86 1.85
N SER A 41 8.56 -21.56 1.09
CA SER A 41 8.34 -22.97 0.74
C SER A 41 8.32 -23.85 1.98
N LEU A 42 7.19 -24.53 2.22
CA LEU A 42 7.03 -25.45 3.33
C LEU A 42 8.10 -26.57 3.30
N ALA A 43 8.44 -27.07 2.10
CA ALA A 43 9.47 -28.10 1.95
C ALA A 43 10.84 -27.61 2.47
N SER A 44 11.19 -26.35 2.19
CA SER A 44 12.44 -25.77 2.68
C SER A 44 12.44 -25.49 4.20
N LEU A 45 11.27 -25.26 4.80
CA LEU A 45 11.15 -25.13 6.26
C LEU A 45 11.15 -26.47 6.97
N ALA A 46 10.67 -27.53 6.31
CA ALA A 46 10.60 -28.88 6.84
C ALA A 46 11.97 -29.59 6.86
N ASP A 47 12.89 -29.24 5.94
CA ASP A 47 14.24 -29.80 5.89
C ASP A 47 15.25 -28.94 6.69
N PRO A 48 15.73 -29.41 7.86
CA PRO A 48 16.67 -28.64 8.68
C PRO A 48 18.06 -28.48 8.04
N LYS A 49 18.36 -29.21 6.95
CA LYS A 49 19.63 -29.13 6.23
C LYS A 49 19.55 -28.25 4.98
N ALA A 50 18.35 -27.93 4.52
CA ALA A 50 18.14 -27.09 3.36
C ALA A 50 18.17 -25.60 3.75
N PRO A 51 18.66 -24.71 2.86
CA PRO A 51 18.44 -23.29 3.03
C PRO A 51 16.94 -22.98 2.90
N VAL A 52 16.45 -22.05 3.71
CA VAL A 52 15.05 -21.58 3.61
C VAL A 52 14.86 -20.84 2.28
N THR A 53 13.85 -21.25 1.51
CA THR A 53 13.54 -20.68 0.20
C THR A 53 12.18 -19.98 0.23
N PHE A 54 12.14 -18.74 -0.24
CA PHE A 54 10.88 -18.03 -0.46
C PHE A 54 10.24 -18.49 -1.77
N LEU A 55 8.91 -18.54 -1.82
CA LEU A 55 8.19 -18.93 -3.04
C LEU A 55 8.45 -17.92 -4.14
N GLU A 56 8.80 -18.41 -5.33
CA GLU A 56 9.11 -17.56 -6.48
C GLU A 56 7.89 -16.75 -6.89
N THR A 57 8.10 -15.44 -6.95
CA THR A 57 7.22 -14.46 -7.58
C THR A 57 8.06 -13.70 -8.61
N GLU A 58 7.44 -13.27 -9.72
CA GLU A 58 8.03 -12.25 -10.58
C GLU A 58 8.21 -10.99 -9.73
N ARG A 59 9.47 -10.70 -9.38
CA ARG A 59 9.84 -9.64 -8.47
C ARG A 59 10.37 -8.48 -9.28
N LYS A 60 9.70 -7.33 -9.20
CA LYS A 60 10.24 -6.07 -9.72
C LYS A 60 10.49 -5.14 -8.54
N PHE A 61 11.63 -5.34 -7.88
CA PHE A 61 12.13 -4.38 -6.90
C PHE A 61 12.64 -3.15 -7.63
N LYS A 62 12.09 -1.98 -7.31
CA LYS A 62 12.61 -0.69 -7.78
C LYS A 62 13.01 0.12 -6.57
N LEU A 63 14.24 -0.14 -6.15
CA LEU A 63 14.80 0.44 -4.95
C LEU A 63 15.73 1.59 -5.31
N ASN A 64 15.85 2.53 -4.40
CA ASN A 64 16.89 3.55 -4.44
C ASN A 64 18.28 2.89 -4.56
N GLU A 65 19.24 3.52 -5.27
CA GLU A 65 20.64 3.05 -5.35
C GLU A 65 21.28 2.77 -3.97
N ARG A 66 20.74 3.36 -2.89
CA ARG A 66 21.19 3.18 -1.50
C ARG A 66 20.46 2.09 -0.72
N VAL A 67 19.49 1.39 -1.32
CA VAL A 67 18.75 0.33 -0.64
C VAL A 67 18.98 -1.00 -1.33
N ASP A 68 19.57 -1.92 -0.58
CA ASP A 68 19.78 -3.28 -1.04
C ASP A 68 18.41 -3.99 -1.16
N PRO A 69 18.08 -4.62 -2.31
CA PRO A 69 16.94 -5.55 -2.43
C PRO A 69 16.80 -6.54 -1.28
N ALA A 70 17.90 -6.97 -0.68
CA ALA A 70 17.89 -7.81 0.50
C ALA A 70 17.21 -7.17 1.73
N ASP A 71 17.25 -5.84 1.88
CA ASP A 71 16.73 -5.12 3.05
C ASP A 71 15.20 -5.18 3.16
N VAL A 72 14.52 -5.13 2.01
CA VAL A 72 13.05 -5.13 1.92
C VAL A 72 12.49 -6.51 1.61
N PHE A 73 13.35 -7.45 1.24
CA PHE A 73 12.98 -8.76 0.72
C PHE A 73 11.97 -9.49 1.60
N VAL A 74 12.31 -9.63 2.89
CA VAL A 74 11.48 -10.32 3.88
C VAL A 74 10.15 -9.59 4.09
N SER A 75 10.17 -8.26 4.15
CA SER A 75 8.96 -7.45 4.28
C SER A 75 8.04 -7.57 3.06
N ALA A 76 8.59 -7.64 1.85
CA ALA A 76 7.82 -7.76 0.62
C ALA A 76 7.14 -9.13 0.52
N HIS A 77 7.84 -10.20 0.92
CA HIS A 77 7.26 -11.55 0.99
C HIS A 77 6.18 -11.67 2.07
N TYR A 78 6.39 -11.08 3.25
CA TYR A 78 5.36 -11.00 4.28
C TYR A 78 4.12 -10.23 3.81
N ALA A 79 4.32 -9.04 3.22
CA ALA A 79 3.22 -8.25 2.70
C ALA A 79 2.52 -8.92 1.50
N THR A 80 3.24 -9.70 0.69
CA THR A 80 2.66 -10.54 -0.38
C THR A 80 1.74 -11.62 0.21
N ALA A 81 2.15 -12.29 1.28
CA ALA A 81 1.32 -13.27 1.96
C ALA A 81 0.03 -12.65 2.52
N VAL A 82 0.15 -11.48 3.17
CA VAL A 82 -1.00 -10.71 3.69
C VAL A 82 -1.94 -10.32 2.55
N ALA A 83 -1.40 -9.80 1.44
CA ALA A 83 -2.17 -9.40 0.26
C ALA A 83 -2.91 -10.58 -0.39
N LYS A 84 -2.24 -11.73 -0.55
CA LYS A 84 -2.87 -12.95 -1.08
C LYS A 84 -3.97 -13.48 -0.17
N MET A 85 -3.82 -13.33 1.15
CA MET A 85 -4.89 -13.68 2.09
C MET A 85 -6.08 -12.72 1.95
N ALA A 86 -5.81 -11.41 1.85
CA ALA A 86 -6.84 -10.39 1.65
C ALA A 86 -7.66 -10.61 0.37
N LEU A 87 -7.02 -11.05 -0.72
CA LEU A 87 -7.71 -11.38 -1.97
C LEU A 87 -8.79 -12.46 -1.80
N LYS A 88 -8.67 -13.37 -0.81
CA LYS A 88 -9.69 -14.42 -0.60
C LYS A 88 -11.04 -13.86 -0.15
N GLY A 89 -11.06 -12.80 0.65
CA GLY A 89 -12.28 -12.17 1.14
C GLY A 89 -12.84 -11.07 0.24
N PHE A 90 -12.36 -10.98 -1.00
CA PHE A 90 -12.87 -10.05 -2.01
C PHE A 90 -13.42 -10.84 -3.20
N LYS A 91 -14.35 -10.24 -3.96
CA LYS A 91 -14.95 -10.86 -5.15
C LYS A 91 -13.89 -11.43 -6.10
N PRO A 92 -14.14 -12.59 -6.72
CA PRO A 92 -13.13 -13.29 -7.53
C PRO A 92 -12.75 -12.52 -8.80
N THR A 93 -13.66 -11.71 -9.33
CA THR A 93 -13.43 -10.87 -10.52
C THR A 93 -13.16 -9.42 -10.12
N GLN A 94 -12.13 -8.82 -10.69
CA GLN A 94 -11.84 -7.40 -10.50
C GLN A 94 -12.25 -6.57 -11.71
N ASP A 95 -12.73 -5.36 -11.44
CA ASP A 95 -12.99 -4.41 -12.52
C ASP A 95 -11.64 -3.84 -12.98
N PRO A 96 -11.42 -3.72 -14.31
CA PRO A 96 -10.13 -3.25 -14.82
C PRO A 96 -9.90 -1.81 -14.41
N ILE A 97 -8.67 -1.50 -13.98
CA ILE A 97 -8.28 -0.12 -13.71
C ILE A 97 -8.15 0.62 -15.05
N PRO A 98 -8.87 1.74 -15.26
CA PRO A 98 -8.72 2.51 -16.48
C PRO A 98 -7.28 2.98 -16.66
N LYS A 99 -6.70 2.79 -17.85
CA LYS A 99 -5.38 3.37 -18.17
C LYS A 99 -5.43 4.90 -18.17
N ASP A 100 -6.55 5.49 -18.52
CA ASP A 100 -6.76 6.94 -18.39
C ASP A 100 -7.25 7.30 -16.99
N ALA A 101 -6.37 7.92 -16.20
CA ALA A 101 -6.66 8.45 -14.87
C ALA A 101 -7.88 9.40 -14.83
N ALA A 102 -8.16 10.13 -15.92
CA ALA A 102 -9.33 11.01 -16.01
C ALA A 102 -10.64 10.22 -16.00
N ALA A 103 -10.69 9.06 -16.64
CA ALA A 103 -11.89 8.22 -16.66
C ALA A 103 -12.22 7.70 -15.25
N LEU A 104 -11.21 7.28 -14.49
CA LEU A 104 -11.38 6.87 -13.10
C LEU A 104 -11.81 8.05 -12.21
N ARG A 105 -11.20 9.22 -12.39
CA ARG A 105 -11.61 10.44 -11.69
C ARG A 105 -13.09 10.73 -11.92
N ASP A 106 -13.51 10.78 -13.18
CA ASP A 106 -14.87 11.14 -13.55
C ASP A 106 -15.88 10.16 -12.94
N HIS A 107 -15.54 8.86 -12.90
CA HIS A 107 -16.34 7.86 -12.23
C HIS A 107 -16.47 8.11 -10.72
N ILE A 108 -15.37 8.36 -10.01
CA ILE A 108 -15.39 8.67 -8.56
C ILE A 108 -16.22 9.94 -8.28
N LEU A 109 -16.08 10.96 -9.11
CA LEU A 109 -16.77 12.23 -8.95
C LEU A 109 -18.28 12.17 -9.25
N GLN A 110 -18.81 11.05 -9.72
CA GLN A 110 -20.26 10.84 -9.84
C GLN A 110 -20.93 10.69 -8.47
N SER A 111 -20.20 10.21 -7.45
CA SER A 111 -20.75 9.92 -6.12
C SER A 111 -19.97 10.56 -4.96
N ALA A 112 -18.87 11.29 -5.25
CA ALA A 112 -18.04 11.95 -4.24
C ALA A 112 -17.76 13.41 -4.58
N ASP A 113 -17.62 14.27 -3.58
CA ASP A 113 -17.35 15.70 -3.78
C ASP A 113 -15.99 15.97 -4.41
N CYS A 114 -14.98 15.15 -4.08
CA CYS A 114 -13.64 15.18 -4.64
C CYS A 114 -13.02 13.79 -4.63
N VAL A 115 -11.93 13.59 -5.39
CA VAL A 115 -11.09 12.39 -5.26
C VAL A 115 -10.26 12.52 -3.97
N SER A 116 -10.77 11.92 -2.91
CA SER A 116 -10.17 11.81 -1.57
C SER A 116 -9.79 10.35 -1.27
N LEU A 117 -8.99 10.11 -0.22
CA LEU A 117 -8.64 8.75 0.20
C LEU A 117 -9.88 7.86 0.43
N PRO A 118 -10.91 8.29 1.20
CA PRO A 118 -12.15 7.53 1.35
C PRO A 118 -12.82 7.17 0.02
N SER A 119 -12.95 8.12 -0.90
CA SER A 119 -13.62 7.88 -2.19
C SER A 119 -12.85 6.91 -3.08
N LEU A 120 -11.51 6.96 -3.04
CA LEU A 120 -10.66 6.06 -3.81
C LEU A 120 -10.66 4.65 -3.21
N LEU A 121 -10.64 4.52 -1.88
CA LEU A 121 -10.79 3.24 -1.20
C LEU A 121 -12.15 2.60 -1.47
N ALA A 122 -13.23 3.39 -1.45
CA ALA A 122 -14.57 2.92 -1.80
C ALA A 122 -14.62 2.37 -3.24
N TRP A 123 -14.00 3.08 -4.19
CA TRP A 123 -13.89 2.60 -5.56
C TRP A 123 -13.06 1.30 -5.65
N CYS A 124 -11.90 1.23 -4.99
CA CYS A 124 -11.09 0.01 -4.99
C CYS A 124 -11.87 -1.20 -4.45
N ALA A 125 -12.63 -1.01 -3.37
CA ALA A 125 -13.48 -2.05 -2.81
C ALA A 125 -14.55 -2.53 -3.81
N GLN A 126 -15.25 -1.59 -4.47
CA GLN A 126 -16.22 -1.91 -5.53
C GLN A 126 -15.56 -2.65 -6.69
N ALA A 127 -14.35 -2.24 -7.08
CA ALA A 127 -13.55 -2.88 -8.12
C ALA A 127 -12.99 -4.25 -7.69
N GLY A 128 -13.14 -4.65 -6.43
CA GLY A 128 -12.64 -5.92 -5.90
C GLY A 128 -11.15 -5.91 -5.57
N ILE A 129 -10.53 -4.74 -5.47
CA ILE A 129 -9.11 -4.53 -5.18
C ILE A 129 -8.94 -4.24 -3.68
N PRO A 130 -8.45 -5.20 -2.87
CA PRO A 130 -8.16 -4.93 -1.47
C PRO A 130 -7.00 -3.93 -1.34
N VAL A 131 -7.19 -2.92 -0.49
CA VAL A 131 -6.16 -1.96 -0.10
C VAL A 131 -5.92 -2.10 1.41
N LEU A 132 -4.68 -2.38 1.79
CA LEU A 132 -4.29 -2.70 3.15
C LEU A 132 -3.26 -1.69 3.65
N TYR A 133 -3.29 -1.39 4.95
CA TYR A 133 -2.19 -0.70 5.62
C TYR A 133 -1.50 -1.62 6.65
N VAL A 134 -0.25 -2.00 6.36
CA VAL A 134 0.56 -2.88 7.22
C VAL A 134 1.59 -2.03 7.94
N HIS A 135 1.33 -1.69 9.21
CA HIS A 135 2.24 -0.81 9.95
C HIS A 135 3.57 -1.50 10.33
N LYS A 136 3.49 -2.78 10.72
CA LYS A 136 4.60 -3.55 11.29
C LYS A 136 5.09 -4.57 10.26
N LEU A 137 6.24 -4.28 9.68
CA LEU A 137 6.93 -5.19 8.77
C LEU A 137 8.12 -5.84 9.48
N PRO A 138 8.48 -7.09 9.10
CA PRO A 138 9.57 -7.85 9.75
C PRO A 138 10.97 -7.27 9.51
N ALA A 139 11.14 -6.49 8.44
CA ALA A 139 12.40 -5.85 8.06
C ALA A 139 12.13 -4.39 7.63
N LYS A 140 12.92 -3.86 6.68
CA LYS A 140 12.77 -2.49 6.19
C LYS A 140 11.37 -2.25 5.61
N LYS A 141 10.83 -1.04 5.82
CA LYS A 141 9.50 -0.63 5.34
C LYS A 141 9.57 -0.11 3.91
N MET A 142 8.55 -0.44 3.12
CA MET A 142 8.32 0.11 1.77
C MET A 142 7.30 1.25 1.77
N THR A 143 7.28 2.12 0.76
CA THR A 143 6.24 3.17 0.70
C THR A 143 4.87 2.55 0.43
N GLY A 144 4.79 1.84 -0.70
CA GLY A 144 3.66 1.01 -1.11
C GLY A 144 4.13 -0.18 -1.94
N MET A 145 3.21 -1.10 -2.18
CA MET A 145 3.45 -2.30 -2.97
C MET A 145 2.16 -2.75 -3.65
N VAL A 146 2.24 -3.01 -4.96
CA VAL A 146 1.21 -3.75 -5.70
C VAL A 146 1.58 -5.23 -5.68
N VAL A 147 0.63 -6.08 -5.34
CA VAL A 147 0.73 -7.54 -5.44
C VAL A 147 -0.24 -8.03 -6.50
N ARG A 148 0.24 -8.87 -7.40
CA ARG A 148 -0.56 -9.58 -8.39
C ARG A 148 -0.57 -11.07 -8.10
N ASP A 149 -1.76 -11.65 -8.02
CA ASP A 149 -1.99 -13.09 -7.91
C ASP A 149 -2.99 -13.50 -8.99
N ALA A 150 -2.51 -14.23 -9.99
CA ALA A 150 -3.18 -14.48 -11.26
C ALA A 150 -3.57 -13.17 -11.99
N ASP A 151 -4.86 -12.93 -12.17
CA ASP A 151 -5.45 -11.75 -12.80
C ASP A 151 -5.94 -10.71 -11.77
N ARG A 152 -5.64 -10.91 -10.49
CA ARG A 152 -6.12 -10.08 -9.38
C ARG A 152 -4.99 -9.30 -8.73
N PHE A 153 -5.29 -8.08 -8.32
CA PHE A 153 -4.38 -7.14 -7.71
C PHE A 153 -4.79 -6.77 -6.29
N ALA A 154 -3.80 -6.55 -5.43
CA ALA A 154 -3.95 -6.01 -4.09
C ALA A 154 -2.92 -4.91 -3.89
N VAL A 155 -3.26 -3.90 -3.08
CA VAL A 155 -2.35 -2.80 -2.74
C VAL A 155 -2.02 -2.85 -1.25
N VAL A 156 -0.74 -2.79 -0.90
CA VAL A 156 -0.27 -2.71 0.48
C VAL A 156 0.48 -1.40 0.68
N LEU A 157 0.00 -0.57 1.60
CA LEU A 157 0.65 0.64 2.07
C LEU A 157 1.33 0.36 3.42
N SER A 158 2.53 0.88 3.68
CA SER A 158 3.19 0.66 4.99
C SER A 158 3.82 1.92 5.60
N ARG A 159 3.95 2.97 4.79
CA ARG A 159 4.48 4.26 5.24
C ARG A 159 3.39 5.07 5.93
N LYS A 160 3.66 5.50 7.15
CA LYS A 160 2.78 6.41 7.89
C LYS A 160 2.63 7.74 7.15
N GLY A 161 1.42 8.27 7.10
CA GLY A 161 1.11 9.57 6.51
C GLY A 161 -0.31 10.01 6.87
N SER A 162 -0.62 11.29 6.59
CA SER A 162 -2.01 11.76 6.63
C SER A 162 -2.84 11.09 5.51
N PRO A 163 -4.18 11.16 5.56
CA PRO A 163 -5.03 10.69 4.47
C PRO A 163 -4.58 11.16 3.08
N SER A 164 -4.19 12.44 2.92
CA SER A 164 -3.69 12.95 1.63
C SER A 164 -2.37 12.36 1.17
N HIS A 165 -1.48 11.96 2.08
CA HIS A 165 -0.25 11.24 1.70
C HIS A 165 -0.59 9.86 1.15
N LEU A 166 -1.46 9.13 1.86
CA LEU A 166 -1.86 7.80 1.44
C LEU A 166 -2.76 7.81 0.20
N LEU A 167 -3.53 8.88 -0.02
CA LEU A 167 -4.25 9.12 -1.27
C LEU A 167 -3.30 9.13 -2.46
N PHE A 168 -2.22 9.91 -2.37
CA PHE A 168 -1.23 9.97 -3.45
C PHE A 168 -0.55 8.63 -3.67
N HIS A 169 -0.09 7.97 -2.59
CA HIS A 169 0.54 6.65 -2.71
C HIS A 169 -0.43 5.63 -3.34
N LEU A 170 -1.68 5.55 -2.87
CA LEU A 170 -2.67 4.65 -3.47
C LEU A 170 -2.89 4.97 -4.95
N ALA A 171 -3.09 6.23 -5.30
CA ALA A 171 -3.27 6.65 -6.69
C ALA A 171 -2.07 6.28 -7.58
N HIS A 172 -0.85 6.37 -7.04
CA HIS A 172 0.39 5.95 -7.70
C HIS A 172 0.41 4.42 -7.93
N GLU A 173 0.09 3.62 -6.90
CA GLU A 173 0.02 2.16 -7.03
C GLU A 173 -1.05 1.72 -8.06
N LEU A 174 -2.20 2.41 -8.12
CA LEU A 174 -3.19 2.17 -9.17
C LEU A 174 -2.67 2.55 -10.57
N GLY A 175 -1.78 3.53 -10.67
CA GLY A 175 -1.06 3.87 -11.90
C GLY A 175 -0.20 2.71 -12.40
N HIS A 176 0.52 2.01 -11.50
CA HIS A 176 1.24 0.79 -11.86
C HIS A 176 0.35 -0.29 -12.44
N ILE A 177 -0.83 -0.49 -11.85
CA ILE A 177 -1.78 -1.49 -12.33
C ILE A 177 -2.40 -1.05 -13.67
N GLY A 178 -2.89 0.18 -13.77
CA GLY A 178 -3.56 0.70 -14.97
C GLY A 178 -2.65 0.77 -16.21
N HIS A 179 -1.35 0.98 -16.01
CA HIS A 179 -0.35 0.94 -17.08
C HIS A 179 0.24 -0.45 -17.33
N GLY A 180 -0.11 -1.45 -16.54
CA GLY A 180 0.38 -2.82 -16.70
C GLY A 180 1.87 -2.98 -16.36
N HIS A 181 2.39 -2.18 -15.42
CA HIS A 181 3.80 -2.23 -15.01
C HIS A 181 4.19 -3.56 -14.33
N LEU A 182 3.20 -4.36 -13.92
CA LEU A 182 3.33 -5.71 -13.36
C LEU A 182 2.66 -6.76 -14.28
N THR A 183 3.47 -7.43 -15.10
CA THR A 183 3.00 -8.32 -16.18
C THR A 183 2.71 -9.76 -15.76
N GLY A 184 3.29 -10.24 -14.67
CA GLY A 184 3.01 -11.57 -14.10
C GLY A 184 2.89 -11.58 -12.58
N ASN A 185 2.72 -12.77 -12.02
CA ASN A 185 2.46 -12.96 -10.59
C ASN A 185 3.63 -12.46 -9.76
N GLY A 186 3.36 -11.56 -8.82
CA GLY A 186 4.38 -11.08 -7.91
C GLY A 186 4.11 -9.67 -7.46
N PHE A 187 5.12 -8.82 -7.40
CA PHE A 187 4.95 -7.49 -6.83
C PHE A 187 5.88 -6.42 -7.40
N VAL A 188 5.42 -5.17 -7.27
CA VAL A 188 6.20 -3.95 -7.48
C VAL A 188 6.25 -3.21 -6.15
N VAL A 189 7.44 -2.80 -5.71
CA VAL A 189 7.66 -2.06 -4.46
C VAL A 189 8.20 -0.66 -4.78
N ASP A 190 7.53 0.39 -4.28
CA ASP A 190 8.01 1.77 -4.35
C ASP A 190 8.95 2.10 -3.15
N GLU A 191 10.22 2.30 -3.46
CA GLU A 191 11.12 3.12 -2.64
C GLU A 191 11.79 4.24 -3.48
N LYS A 192 11.19 5.44 -3.50
CA LYS A 192 11.76 6.74 -3.94
C LYS A 192 13.16 6.67 -4.60
N ILE A 193 13.13 6.75 -5.92
CA ILE A 193 14.22 6.57 -6.88
C ILE A 193 15.24 7.73 -6.92
N GLY A 194 16.50 7.37 -7.22
CA GLY A 194 17.50 8.17 -7.92
C GLY A 194 17.80 7.53 -9.30
N ASP A 195 18.16 8.35 -10.29
CA ASP A 195 18.09 8.12 -11.75
C ASP A 195 18.50 6.71 -12.28
N ALA A 196 17.54 5.94 -12.81
CA ALA A 196 17.77 4.80 -13.70
C ALA A 196 16.67 4.67 -14.78
N ASP A 197 17.05 4.73 -16.07
CA ASP A 197 16.22 5.09 -17.24
C ASP A 197 14.91 4.29 -17.48
N ARG A 198 14.79 3.02 -17.09
CA ARG A 198 13.52 2.25 -17.26
C ARG A 198 12.66 2.19 -16.01
N GLY A 199 13.28 2.15 -14.83
CA GLY A 199 12.56 2.24 -13.57
C GLY A 199 11.87 3.59 -13.45
N ASP A 200 12.61 4.63 -13.81
CA ASP A 200 12.17 6.02 -13.81
C ASP A 200 11.00 6.29 -14.77
N ALA A 201 10.92 5.63 -15.94
CA ALA A 201 9.80 5.82 -16.87
C ALA A 201 8.46 5.33 -16.30
N ASP A 202 8.40 4.09 -15.80
CA ASP A 202 7.21 3.54 -15.15
C ASP A 202 6.80 4.37 -13.91
N GLU A 203 7.77 4.83 -13.09
CA GLU A 203 7.48 5.66 -11.92
C GLU A 203 6.93 7.03 -12.33
N LYS A 204 7.49 7.64 -13.39
CA LYS A 204 6.96 8.88 -13.97
C LYS A 204 5.55 8.69 -14.50
N GLU A 205 5.26 7.55 -15.12
CA GLU A 205 3.91 7.21 -15.56
C GLU A 205 2.95 7.03 -14.37
N ALA A 206 3.36 6.34 -13.31
CA ALA A 206 2.55 6.16 -12.09
C ALA A 206 2.32 7.48 -11.35
N ASP A 207 3.34 8.33 -11.21
CA ASP A 207 3.23 9.67 -10.65
C ASP A 207 2.32 10.57 -11.48
N ALA A 208 2.47 10.55 -12.81
CA ALA A 208 1.61 11.29 -13.72
C ALA A 208 0.16 10.82 -13.64
N TYR A 209 -0.06 9.50 -13.53
CA TYR A 209 -1.37 8.91 -13.32
C TYR A 209 -1.99 9.41 -11.99
N ALA A 210 -1.23 9.36 -10.89
CA ALA A 210 -1.69 9.82 -9.58
C ALA A 210 -2.07 11.32 -9.58
N ILE A 211 -1.21 12.16 -10.16
CA ILE A 211 -1.48 13.59 -10.31
C ILE A 211 -2.74 13.83 -11.14
N ARG A 212 -2.89 13.14 -12.28
CA ARG A 212 -4.04 13.33 -13.16
C ARG A 212 -5.33 12.78 -12.54
N LEU A 213 -5.28 11.68 -11.79
CA LEU A 213 -6.44 11.12 -11.09
C LEU A 213 -6.96 12.10 -10.02
N ILE A 214 -6.08 12.64 -9.19
CA ILE A 214 -6.49 13.48 -8.05
C ILE A 214 -6.83 14.90 -8.48
N ASN A 215 -6.18 15.44 -9.53
CA ASN A 215 -6.41 16.82 -9.98
C ASN A 215 -7.31 16.94 -11.22
N GLY A 216 -7.48 15.86 -11.99
CA GLY A 216 -8.11 15.89 -13.33
C GLY A 216 -7.21 16.43 -14.44
N LYS A 217 -6.01 16.88 -14.10
CA LYS A 217 -5.04 17.49 -15.01
C LYS A 217 -3.62 17.31 -14.49
N SER A 218 -2.64 17.37 -15.37
CA SER A 218 -1.23 17.47 -14.99
C SER A 218 -0.99 18.85 -14.38
N VAL A 219 -0.62 18.90 -13.10
CA VAL A 219 -0.41 20.18 -12.39
C VAL A 219 0.68 20.08 -11.34
N SER A 220 1.43 21.18 -11.23
CA SER A 220 2.36 21.46 -10.15
C SER A 220 2.02 22.83 -9.56
N TYR A 221 1.58 22.86 -8.31
CA TYR A 221 1.09 24.08 -7.70
C TYR A 221 2.23 25.03 -7.32
N SER A 222 2.03 26.29 -7.67
CA SER A 222 2.87 27.43 -7.29
C SER A 222 1.98 28.59 -6.83
N ALA A 223 2.57 29.55 -6.13
CA ALA A 223 1.86 30.74 -5.67
C ALA A 223 2.42 31.96 -6.39
N ALA A 224 1.53 32.83 -6.87
CA ALA A 224 1.92 34.10 -7.51
C ALA A 224 2.55 35.11 -6.53
N GLY A 225 2.50 34.85 -5.21
CA GLY A 225 3.09 35.68 -4.18
C GLY A 225 3.61 34.85 -3.00
N ALA A 226 4.26 35.51 -2.05
CA ALA A 226 4.89 34.84 -0.92
C ALA A 226 3.85 34.28 0.07
N LEU A 227 3.73 32.95 0.12
CA LEU A 227 3.01 32.25 1.19
C LEU A 227 3.90 32.17 2.44
N ARG A 228 3.70 33.10 3.37
CA ARG A 228 4.56 33.28 4.55
C ARG A 228 4.18 32.42 5.76
N SER A 229 3.09 31.65 5.70
CA SER A 229 2.65 30.81 6.82
C SER A 229 1.82 29.60 6.37
N GLY A 230 1.81 28.54 7.19
CA GLY A 230 1.00 27.36 6.96
C GLY A 230 -0.49 27.67 6.84
N ALA A 231 -1.01 28.61 7.65
CA ALA A 231 -2.39 29.07 7.57
C ALA A 231 -2.71 29.78 6.24
N ALA A 232 -1.76 30.55 5.69
CA ALA A 232 -1.94 31.19 4.38
C ALA A 232 -1.99 30.16 3.25
N LEU A 233 -1.07 29.17 3.28
CA LEU A 233 -1.07 28.07 2.31
C LEU A 233 -2.35 27.23 2.41
N TYR A 234 -2.80 26.89 3.63
CA TYR A 234 -4.06 26.17 3.84
C TYR A 234 -5.26 26.92 3.26
N ARG A 235 -5.41 28.22 3.54
CA ARG A 235 -6.54 29.02 3.01
C ARG A 235 -6.54 29.07 1.47
N ALA A 236 -5.37 29.23 0.86
CA ALA A 236 -5.24 29.24 -0.60
C ALA A 236 -5.59 27.87 -1.19
N ALA A 237 -5.06 26.79 -0.60
CA ALA A 237 -5.36 25.42 -1.00
C ALA A 237 -6.85 25.09 -0.83
N PHE A 238 -7.47 25.50 0.28
CA PHE A 238 -8.88 25.26 0.57
C PHE A 238 -9.81 26.00 -0.41
N ALA A 239 -9.49 27.25 -0.76
CA ALA A 239 -10.26 27.97 -1.78
C ALA A 239 -10.20 27.26 -3.14
N LEU A 240 -9.04 26.72 -3.49
CA LEU A 240 -8.84 25.98 -4.73
C LEU A 240 -9.49 24.58 -4.71
N SER A 241 -9.42 23.89 -3.58
CA SER A 241 -9.99 22.55 -3.39
C SER A 241 -11.49 22.54 -3.67
N GLN A 242 -12.21 23.55 -3.15
CA GLN A 242 -13.64 23.69 -3.35
C GLN A 242 -14.00 24.00 -4.80
N LYS A 243 -13.19 24.83 -5.47
CA LYS A 243 -13.43 25.20 -6.87
C LYS A 243 -13.17 24.03 -7.82
N GLU A 244 -12.10 23.27 -7.59
CA GLU A 244 -11.63 22.25 -8.53
C GLU A 244 -11.99 20.81 -8.13
N ARG A 245 -12.67 20.61 -6.98
CA ARG A 245 -13.04 19.29 -6.45
C ARG A 245 -11.81 18.41 -6.24
N ILE A 246 -10.83 18.94 -5.51
CA ILE A 246 -9.52 18.29 -5.26
C ILE A 246 -9.32 18.19 -3.75
N ASP A 247 -8.69 17.12 -3.27
CA ASP A 247 -8.29 16.99 -1.87
C ASP A 247 -7.37 18.16 -1.43
N VAL A 248 -7.74 18.86 -0.35
CA VAL A 248 -7.01 20.05 0.11
C VAL A 248 -5.58 19.72 0.54
N GLY A 249 -5.37 18.59 1.21
CA GLY A 249 -4.04 18.18 1.64
C GLY A 249 -3.17 17.77 0.46
N HIS A 250 -3.74 17.21 -0.61
CA HIS A 250 -3.01 16.94 -1.86
C HIS A 250 -2.50 18.24 -2.50
N ILE A 251 -3.30 19.30 -2.58
CA ILE A 251 -2.84 20.60 -3.08
C ILE A 251 -1.65 21.11 -2.25
N ILE A 252 -1.75 21.02 -0.92
CA ILE A 252 -0.69 21.43 0.02
C ILE A 252 0.59 20.61 -0.19
N LEU A 253 0.47 19.29 -0.33
CA LEU A 253 1.59 18.37 -0.53
C LEU A 253 2.27 18.57 -1.89
N ASN A 254 1.47 18.71 -2.94
CA ASN A 254 1.96 19.00 -4.29
C ASN A 254 2.70 20.35 -4.33
N TYR A 255 2.16 21.39 -3.70
CA TYR A 255 2.85 22.68 -3.54
C TYR A 255 4.17 22.51 -2.78
N GLY A 256 4.15 21.80 -1.65
CA GLY A 256 5.33 21.54 -0.83
C GLY A 256 6.43 20.81 -1.59
N ASN A 257 6.08 19.84 -2.43
CA ASN A 257 7.03 19.10 -3.26
C ASN A 257 7.57 19.95 -4.42
N THR A 258 6.69 20.68 -5.11
CA THR A 258 7.03 21.53 -6.26
C THR A 258 7.96 22.67 -5.85
N GLN A 259 7.63 23.37 -4.75
CA GLN A 259 8.37 24.53 -4.27
C GLN A 259 9.50 24.18 -3.29
N LYS A 260 9.75 22.88 -3.06
CA LYS A 260 10.68 22.38 -2.01
C LYS A 260 10.39 22.96 -0.62
N ALA A 261 9.13 23.30 -0.36
CA ALA A 261 8.63 23.95 0.85
C ALA A 261 8.00 22.95 1.84
N HIS A 262 8.63 21.80 2.07
CA HIS A 262 8.08 20.70 2.87
C HIS A 262 7.73 21.09 4.32
N ALA A 263 8.53 21.98 4.93
CA ALA A 263 8.25 22.49 6.28
C ALA A 263 6.96 23.31 6.31
N LEU A 264 6.74 24.17 5.30
CA LEU A 264 5.54 24.98 5.17
C LEU A 264 4.30 24.11 4.90
N ALA A 265 4.42 23.10 4.03
CA ALA A 265 3.35 22.15 3.77
C ALA A 265 2.96 21.37 5.03
N THR A 266 3.95 20.88 5.79
CA THR A 266 3.70 20.21 7.08
C THR A 266 2.97 21.13 8.08
N GLN A 267 3.28 22.43 8.10
CA GLN A 267 2.54 23.39 8.92
C GLN A 267 1.11 23.59 8.42
N ALA A 268 0.90 23.67 7.11
CA ALA A 268 -0.40 23.86 6.50
C ALA A 268 -1.35 22.67 6.74
N LEU A 269 -0.85 21.44 6.66
CA LEU A 269 -1.64 20.22 6.92
C LEU A 269 -2.27 20.21 8.32
N LYS A 270 -1.62 20.82 9.33
CA LYS A 270 -2.17 20.93 10.70
C LYS A 270 -3.45 21.76 10.78
N HIS A 271 -3.76 22.54 9.75
CA HIS A 271 -4.99 23.32 9.68
C HIS A 271 -6.17 22.55 9.07
N ILE A 272 -5.94 21.34 8.53
CA ILE A 272 -7.02 20.46 8.11
C ILE A 272 -7.61 19.82 9.37
N ALA A 273 -8.83 20.22 9.73
CA ALA A 273 -9.47 19.77 10.95
C ALA A 273 -10.03 18.35 10.79
N GLY A 274 -9.89 17.52 11.83
CA GLY A 274 -10.62 16.25 11.95
C GLY A 274 -10.13 15.12 11.05
N GLU A 275 -8.95 15.21 10.43
CA GLU A 275 -8.40 14.08 9.67
C GLU A 275 -8.10 12.88 10.59
N PRO A 276 -8.63 11.69 10.29
CA PRO A 276 -8.27 10.48 11.01
C PRO A 276 -6.82 10.07 10.70
N ASP A 277 -6.27 9.13 11.49
CA ASP A 277 -5.03 8.45 11.09
C ASP A 277 -5.26 7.75 9.74
N GLY A 278 -4.42 8.05 8.76
CA GLY A 278 -4.59 7.52 7.40
C GLY A 278 -4.54 5.99 7.36
N GLY A 279 -3.66 5.37 8.14
CA GLY A 279 -3.53 3.93 8.18
C GLY A 279 -4.76 3.25 8.79
N ALA A 280 -5.27 3.81 9.89
CA ALA A 280 -6.52 3.36 10.51
C ALA A 280 -7.70 3.50 9.54
N LEU A 281 -7.75 4.58 8.76
CA LEU A 281 -8.79 4.80 7.75
C LEU A 281 -8.74 3.74 6.63
N VAL A 282 -7.54 3.42 6.10
CA VAL A 282 -7.38 2.35 5.11
C VAL A 282 -7.87 1.02 5.66
N ASN A 283 -7.44 0.63 6.86
CA ASN A 283 -7.82 -0.66 7.44
C ASN A 283 -9.31 -0.71 7.81
N THR A 284 -9.93 0.42 8.15
CA THR A 284 -11.39 0.50 8.34
C THR A 284 -12.13 0.14 7.05
N TYR A 285 -11.76 0.76 5.92
CA TYR A 285 -12.38 0.47 4.62
C TYR A 285 -12.13 -0.97 4.16
N PHE A 286 -10.94 -1.50 4.42
CA PHE A 286 -10.62 -2.90 4.17
C PHE A 286 -11.60 -3.83 4.90
N TRP A 287 -11.71 -3.69 6.23
CA TRP A 287 -12.56 -4.57 7.04
C TRP A 287 -14.06 -4.41 6.76
N GLN A 288 -14.51 -3.24 6.33
CA GLN A 288 -15.90 -3.03 5.88
C GLN A 288 -16.23 -3.79 4.59
N SER A 289 -15.23 -4.13 3.79
CA SER A 289 -15.39 -4.74 2.47
C SER A 289 -14.96 -6.21 2.42
N PHE A 290 -14.26 -6.69 3.46
CA PHE A 290 -13.69 -8.02 3.53
C PHE A 290 -14.71 -9.04 4.03
N ASP A 291 -14.93 -10.09 3.25
CA ASP A 291 -15.72 -11.25 3.66
C ASP A 291 -14.90 -12.14 4.60
N THR A 292 -15.25 -12.11 5.90
CA THR A 292 -14.59 -12.91 6.92
C THR A 292 -14.89 -14.41 6.80
N GLU A 293 -15.99 -14.79 6.15
CA GLU A 293 -16.37 -16.20 5.99
C GLU A 293 -15.55 -16.90 4.89
N ALA A 294 -14.86 -16.13 4.04
CA ALA A 294 -14.02 -16.63 2.97
C ALA A 294 -12.64 -17.16 3.43
N VAL A 295 -12.31 -17.01 4.72
CA VAL A 295 -11.03 -17.43 5.31
C VAL A 295 -11.23 -18.23 6.59
N SER A 296 -10.24 -19.04 6.98
CA SER A 296 -10.30 -19.75 8.27
C SER A 296 -10.08 -18.82 9.46
N GLU A 297 -10.46 -19.23 10.66
CA GLU A 297 -10.24 -18.46 11.90
C GLU A 297 -8.77 -18.06 12.10
N ASP A 298 -7.83 -19.00 11.96
CA ASP A 298 -6.39 -18.69 12.04
C ASP A 298 -5.91 -17.68 10.98
N GLN A 299 -6.55 -17.65 9.79
CA GLN A 299 -6.20 -16.72 8.73
C GLN A 299 -6.75 -15.33 9.01
N LEU A 300 -7.95 -15.26 9.58
CA LEU A 300 -8.56 -14.02 10.06
C LEU A 300 -7.72 -13.42 11.19
N GLU A 301 -7.30 -14.24 12.17
CA GLU A 301 -6.43 -13.82 13.26
C GLU A 301 -5.08 -13.30 12.76
N PHE A 302 -4.49 -13.99 11.77
CA PHE A 302 -3.26 -13.52 11.13
C PHE A 302 -3.44 -12.15 10.48
N LEU A 303 -4.53 -11.93 9.73
CA LEU A 303 -4.85 -10.63 9.13
C LEU A 303 -5.06 -9.54 10.19
N GLN A 304 -5.80 -9.83 11.25
CA GLN A 304 -6.01 -8.90 12.37
C GLN A 304 -4.67 -8.51 13.00
N THR A 305 -3.78 -9.46 13.22
CA THR A 305 -2.44 -9.21 13.77
C THR A 305 -1.56 -8.40 12.83
N ALA A 306 -1.62 -8.67 11.52
CA ALA A 306 -0.86 -7.93 10.51
C ALA A 306 -1.30 -6.47 10.35
N LEU A 307 -2.59 -6.19 10.59
CA LEU A 307 -3.22 -4.87 10.39
C LEU A 307 -3.41 -4.06 11.69
N ALA A 308 -2.89 -4.55 12.82
CA ALA A 308 -2.93 -3.93 14.15
C ALA A 308 -1.72 -3.05 14.51
#